data_AF-A0A0C4MW09-F1
#
_entry.id   AF-A0A0C4MW09-F1
#
_cell.length_a   1.000
_cell.length_b   1.000
_cell.length_c   1.000
_cell.angle_alpha   90.00
_cell.angle_beta   90.00
_cell.angle_gamma   90.00
#
_symmetry.space_group_name_H-M   'P 1'
#
loop_
_entity.id
_entity.type
_entity.pdbx_description
1 polymer ?
#
loop_
_entity_poly.entity_id
_entity_poly.type
_entity_poly.pdbx_seq_one_letter_code
_entity_poly.pdbx_strand_id
1 'polypeptide(L)' 'FLGVMDFEVKAGKVAGFRYKLLPVFSNLLAADKSMTTLMQKHRTPYESKLSEKLATTDGLLYRRGNFNGT' A
#
# COMPACT_ATOMS: atom_id res chain seq x y z
N PHE A 1 3.60 -3.24 -3.00
CA PHE A 1 3.60 -3.94 -4.30
C PHE A 1 2.22 -4.54 -4.53
N LEU A 2 1.80 -4.65 -5.79
CA LEU A 2 0.63 -5.43 -6.22
C LEU A 2 1.13 -6.74 -6.83
N GLY A 3 0.77 -7.87 -6.23
CA GLY A 3 1.04 -9.17 -6.82
C GLY A 3 0.07 -9.45 -7.95
N VAL A 4 0.58 -9.66 -9.16
CA VAL A 4 -0.22 -10.00 -10.34
C VAL A 4 0.12 -11.41 -10.75
N MET A 5 -0.90 -12.27 -10.79
CA MET A 5 -0.78 -13.67 -11.19
C MET A 5 -1.70 -13.91 -12.38
N ASP A 6 -1.09 -14.12 -13.54
CA ASP A 6 -1.78 -14.41 -14.79
C ASP A 6 -1.83 -15.93 -14.99
N PHE A 7 -3.02 -16.51 -15.10
CA PHE A 7 -3.19 -17.94 -15.33
C PHE A 7 -3.53 -18.24 -16.79
N GLU A 8 -2.99 -19.35 -17.30
CA GLU A 8 -3.45 -19.98 -18.53
C GLU A 8 -4.34 -21.18 -18.17
N VAL A 9 -5.60 -21.16 -18.59
CA VAL A 9 -6.57 -22.22 -18.28
C VAL A 9 -6.98 -22.94 -19.56
N LYS A 10 -6.80 -24.28 -19.60
CA LYS A 10 -7.16 -25.16 -20.71
C LYS A 10 -7.98 -26.34 -20.19
N ALA A 11 -9.10 -26.64 -20.87
CA ALA A 11 -10.01 -27.72 -20.50
C ALA A 11 -10.40 -27.72 -19.00
N GLY A 12 -10.64 -26.52 -18.44
CA GLY A 12 -11.01 -26.35 -17.03
C GLY A 12 -9.88 -26.56 -16.02
N LYS A 13 -8.63 -26.69 -16.46
CA LYS A 13 -7.44 -26.84 -15.59
C LYS A 13 -6.41 -25.75 -15.86
N VAL A 14 -5.68 -25.35 -14.84
CA VAL A 14 -4.54 -24.43 -14.99
C VAL A 14 -3.41 -25.18 -15.71
N ALA A 15 -3.07 -24.72 -16.91
CA ALA A 15 -1.99 -25.26 -17.72
C ALA A 15 -0.66 -24.51 -17.49
N GLY A 16 -0.72 -23.28 -16.99
CA GLY A 16 0.45 -22.46 -16.70
C GLY A 16 0.10 -21.20 -15.92
N PHE A 17 1.12 -20.51 -15.40
CA PHE A 17 0.95 -19.20 -14.78
C PHE A 17 2.19 -18.32 -14.97
N ARG A 18 1.99 -17.01 -14.89
CA ARG A 18 3.06 -16.00 -14.80
C ARG A 18 2.79 -15.11 -13.61
N TYR A 19 3.83 -14.84 -12.83
CA TYR A 19 3.72 -13.98 -11.66
C TYR A 19 4.68 -12.79 -11.76
N LYS A 20 4.19 -11.61 -11.37
CA LYS A 20 5.00 -10.39 -11.26
C LYS A 20 4.57 -9.56 -10.05
N LEU A 21 5.55 -8.93 -9.41
CA LEU A 21 5.32 -7.90 -8.39
C LEU A 21 5.40 -6.54 -9.04
N LEU A 22 4.28 -5.83 -9.10
CA LEU A 22 4.25 -4.45 -9.60
C LEU A 22 4.50 -3.48 -8.44
N PRO A 23 5.49 -2.59 -8.53
CA PRO A 23 5.66 -1.52 -7.55
C PRO A 23 4.48 -0.55 -7.62
N VAL A 24 4.04 -0.07 -6.46
CA VAL A 24 2.97 0.95 -6.36
C VAL A 24 3.64 2.25 -5.94
N PHE A 25 3.86 3.14 -6.91
CA PHE A 25 4.45 4.45 -6.69
C PHE A 25 3.34 5.51 -6.62
N SER A 26 3.02 6.00 -5.42
CA SER A 26 1.92 6.96 -5.21
C SER A 26 2.11 8.30 -5.94
N ASN A 27 3.36 8.68 -6.22
CA ASN A 27 3.71 9.90 -6.95
C ASN A 27 3.62 9.77 -8.47
N LEU A 28 3.48 8.56 -9.01
CA LEU A 28 3.39 8.29 -10.46
C LEU A 28 2.00 7.82 -10.90
N LEU A 29 1.09 7.59 -9.96
CA LEU A 29 -0.26 7.08 -10.20
C LEU A 29 -1.29 8.16 -9.88
N ALA A 30 -2.28 8.33 -10.76
CA ALA A 30 -3.42 9.17 -10.46
C ALA A 30 -4.22 8.59 -9.29
N ALA A 31 -4.61 9.44 -8.34
CA ALA A 31 -5.44 9.02 -7.22
C ALA A 31 -6.85 8.65 -7.71
N ASP A 32 -7.38 7.55 -7.20
CA ASP A 32 -8.78 7.19 -7.43
C ASP A 32 -9.71 8.16 -6.67
N LYS A 33 -10.70 8.72 -7.37
CA LYS A 33 -11.60 9.73 -6.81
C LYS A 33 -12.49 9.15 -5.71
N SER A 34 -13.01 7.94 -5.90
CA SER A 34 -13.93 7.31 -4.94
C SER A 34 -13.21 7.02 -3.61
N MET A 35 -11.97 6.53 -3.70
CA MET A 35 -11.14 6.25 -2.54
C MET A 35 -10.73 7.53 -1.82
N THR A 36 -10.39 8.59 -2.57
CA THR A 36 -10.07 9.90 -1.98
C THR A 36 -11.24 10.43 -1.16
N THR A 37 -12.45 10.41 -1.71
CA THR A 37 -13.67 10.83 -1.02
C THR A 37 -13.93 10.00 0.23
N LEU A 38 -13.76 8.68 0.16
CA LEU A 38 -13.94 7.80 1.30
C LEU A 38 -12.95 8.11 2.43
N MET A 39 -11.66 8.26 2.10
CA MET A 39 -10.63 8.61 3.08
C MET A 39 -10.92 9.95 3.75
N GLN A 40 -11.30 10.97 2.97
CA GLN A 40 -11.67 12.29 3.51
C GLN A 40 -12.83 12.16 4.49
N LYS A 41 -13.93 11.50 4.10
CA LYS A 41 -15.10 11.29 4.97
C LYS A 41 -14.72 10.72 6.35
N HIS A 42 -13.82 9.73 6.37
CA HIS A 42 -13.40 9.09 7.63
C HIS A 42 -12.39 9.91 8.43
N ARG A 43 -11.55 10.70 7.76
CA ARG A 43 -10.48 11.48 8.42
C ARG A 43 -10.94 12.85 8.90
N THR A 44 -11.96 13.45 8.28
CA THR A 44 -12.45 14.80 8.63
C THR A 44 -12.63 15.02 10.15
N PRO A 45 -13.24 14.09 10.93
CA PRO A 45 -13.41 14.32 12.37
C PRO A 45 -12.10 14.33 13.18
N TYR A 46 -11.01 13.80 12.62
CA TYR A 46 -9.74 13.57 13.30
C TYR A 46 -8.57 14.33 12.66
N GLU A 47 -8.82 15.12 11.62
CA GLU A 47 -7.78 15.74 10.79
C GLU A 47 -6.76 16.53 11.62
N SER A 48 -7.22 17.35 12.56
CA SER A 48 -6.36 18.12 13.46
C SER A 48 -5.41 17.22 14.27
N LYS A 49 -5.93 16.13 14.83
CA LYS A 49 -5.16 15.19 15.65
C LYS A 49 -4.20 14.34 14.83
N LEU A 50 -4.61 13.90 13.63
CA LEU A 50 -3.79 13.06 12.77
C LEU A 50 -2.65 13.83 12.09
N SER A 51 -2.84 15.13 11.89
CA SER A 51 -1.87 16.03 11.27
C SER A 51 -1.02 16.80 12.29
N GLU A 52 -1.23 16.56 13.59
CA GLU A 52 -0.46 17.19 14.68
C GLU A 52 1.01 16.73 14.65
N LYS A 53 1.93 17.69 14.62
CA LYS A 53 3.36 17.43 14.72
C LYS A 53 3.75 17.23 16.19
N LEU A 54 4.00 15.99 16.59
CA LEU A 54 4.36 15.63 17.97
C LEU A 54 5.86 15.81 18.28
N ALA A 55 6.74 15.49 17.34
CA ALA A 55 8.19 15.53 17.54
C ALA A 55 8.95 15.63 16.21
N THR A 56 10.25 15.92 16.30
CA THR A 56 11.21 15.83 15.18
C THR A 56 12.29 14.81 15.53
N THR A 57 12.83 14.15 14.51
CA THR A 57 13.94 13.20 14.66
C THR A 57 15.07 13.60 13.71
N ASP A 58 16.31 13.53 14.20
CA ASP A 58 17.50 13.82 13.42
C ASP A 58 18.01 12.58 12.65
N GLY A 59 17.36 11.43 12.83
CA GLY A 59 17.77 10.14 12.26
C GLY A 59 16.61 9.39 11.59
N LEU A 60 16.96 8.34 10.84
CA LEU A 60 15.98 7.47 10.21
C LEU A 60 15.31 6.54 11.22
N LEU A 61 14.01 6.68 11.43
CA LEU A 61 13.20 5.73 12.20
C LEU A 61 12.71 4.61 11.27
N TYR A 62 13.32 3.44 11.38
CA TYR A 62 12.99 2.27 10.55
C TYR A 62 12.30 1.18 11.38
N ARG A 63 11.22 0.60 10.82
CA ARG A 63 10.55 -0.58 11.37
C ARG A 63 10.67 -1.76 10.40
N ARG A 64 11.76 -2.53 10.52
CA ARG A 64 11.89 -3.97 10.18
C ARG A 64 13.24 -4.48 10.69
N GLY A 65 13.29 -5.66 11.31
CA GLY A 65 14.51 -6.25 11.86
C GLY A 65 14.32 -7.74 12.18
N ASN A 66 15.43 -8.49 12.23
CA ASN A 66 15.42 -9.94 12.48
C ASN A 66 15.94 -10.32 13.89
N PHE A 67 16.58 -9.38 14.59
CA PHE A 67 17.29 -9.67 15.85
C PHE A 67 16.51 -9.31 17.13
N ASN A 68 15.60 -8.34 17.07
CA ASN A 68 14.83 -7.87 18.22
C ASN A 68 13.35 -7.82 17.82
N GLY A 69 12.69 -8.98 17.79
CA GLY A 69 11.30 -9.13 17.36
C GLY A 69 10.36 -8.06 17.94
N THR A 70 9.51 -7.50 17.09
CA THR A 70 8.29 -6.81 17.51
C THR A 70 7.12 -7.77 17.46
#